data_AF-H5WMA0-F1
#
_entry.id   AF-H5WMA0-F1
#
_cell.length_a   1.000
_cell.length_b   1.000
_cell.length_c   1.000
_cell.angle_alpha   90.00
_cell.angle_beta   90.00
_cell.angle_gamma   90.00
#
_symmetry.space_group_name_H-M   'P 1'
#
loop_
_entity.id
_entity.type
_entity.pdbx_description
1 polymer ?
#
loop_
_entity_poly.entity_id
_entity_poly.type
_entity_poly.pdbx_seq_one_letter_code
_entity_poly.pdbx_strand_id
1 'polypeptide(L)'
;MPLPASPTAATPPISFAAALAFWLKLGFVSFGGPAGQIAIMHAELVERRRWISERRFLHALNYCMLLPGPEAQQLATYLGWLMHGTRGGIVAGALFVLPSLLILLALSGIYMAYGHLAVVAGLLYGIKPAVTAIVVQAVHRIGDRALKHRLLWAVAVAAFVAIFVGELPFPAIVAGAAAIGWLGSRHWPQAFKTGGGHGKAGATHAPAWIDDDTPPPPHARFAPGRLAVVVGVGALLWAAPMALAAWVQGVQGPLAQMGWFFTKAALLTFGGAYAVLPYVYQGAVSHFGWLSGAQMIDGLALGETTPGPLIMVVTFVGFVGGWQSSELAGLFGAAHPLGSATVAALLVTWFTFLPSFLFILAGAPLVEATHDDLHFTAPLAAITAAVVGVVLNLALVFGWHVLWPQGWQGPFEWPSALLALGAALALLKFKRGVIEVIAASAVLGLVIHLLRA
;
A
#
# COMPACT_ATOMS: atom_id res chain seq x y z
N MET A 1 54.48 -14.46 10.12
CA MET A 1 53.60 -13.27 10.13
C MET A 1 52.72 -13.37 8.90
N PRO A 2 51.40 -13.61 9.00
CA PRO A 2 50.54 -13.61 7.82
C PRO A 2 50.54 -12.20 7.25
N LEU A 3 50.71 -12.08 5.93
CA LEU A 3 50.59 -10.81 5.23
C LEU A 3 49.20 -10.21 5.47
N PRO A 4 49.06 -8.89 5.65
CA PRO A 4 47.75 -8.25 5.75
C PRO A 4 46.97 -8.55 4.47
N ALA A 5 45.73 -9.01 4.63
CA ALA A 5 44.81 -9.25 3.53
C ALA A 5 44.76 -8.01 2.63
N SER A 6 44.95 -8.22 1.32
CA SER A 6 44.81 -7.16 0.32
C SER A 6 43.46 -6.46 0.49
N PRO A 7 43.36 -5.13 0.31
CA PRO A 7 42.07 -4.46 0.34
C PRO A 7 41.18 -5.13 -0.70
N THR A 8 40.08 -5.73 -0.27
CA THR A 8 39.04 -6.26 -1.14
C THR A 8 38.73 -5.20 -2.20
N ALA A 9 38.98 -5.51 -3.47
CA ALA A 9 38.76 -4.57 -4.56
C ALA A 9 37.31 -4.08 -4.50
N ALA A 10 37.12 -2.80 -4.16
CA ALA A 10 35.81 -2.20 -4.02
C ALA A 10 35.05 -2.35 -5.34
N THR A 11 33.84 -2.91 -5.28
CA THR A 11 32.96 -3.05 -6.44
C THR A 11 32.77 -1.67 -7.09
N PRO A 12 32.96 -1.50 -8.41
CA PRO A 12 32.87 -0.20 -9.04
C PRO A 12 31.48 0.43 -8.82
N PRO A 13 31.42 1.77 -8.63
CA PRO A 13 30.16 2.45 -8.32
C PRO A 13 29.16 2.30 -9.45
N ILE A 14 27.90 2.07 -9.09
CA ILE A 14 26.82 1.85 -10.04
C ILE A 14 26.38 3.17 -10.64
N SER A 15 26.32 3.24 -11.97
CA SER A 15 25.87 4.43 -12.66
C SER A 15 24.39 4.71 -12.40
N PHE A 16 24.02 5.99 -12.35
CA PHE A 16 22.63 6.40 -12.18
C PHE A 16 21.72 5.84 -13.29
N ALA A 17 22.20 5.74 -14.53
CA ALA A 17 21.46 5.17 -15.64
C ALA A 17 21.14 3.68 -15.45
N ALA A 18 22.09 2.90 -14.90
CA ALA A 18 21.85 1.48 -14.60
C ALA A 18 20.80 1.32 -13.49
N ALA A 19 20.86 2.15 -12.45
CA ALA A 19 19.84 2.19 -11.41
C ALA A 19 18.47 2.62 -11.95
N LEU A 20 18.42 3.67 -12.78
CA LEU A 20 17.20 4.16 -13.43
C LEU A 20 16.50 3.04 -14.23
N ALA A 21 17.26 2.31 -15.05
CA ALA A 21 16.74 1.19 -15.84
C ALA A 21 16.21 0.06 -14.95
N PHE A 22 16.89 -0.22 -13.82
CA PHE A 22 16.42 -1.20 -12.84
C PHE A 22 15.10 -0.76 -12.19
N TRP A 23 15.01 0.47 -11.68
CA TRP A 23 13.80 0.97 -11.03
C TRP A 23 12.61 1.04 -11.98
N LEU A 24 12.83 1.44 -13.24
CA LEU A 24 11.80 1.41 -14.28
C LEU A 24 11.31 -0.02 -14.52
N LYS A 25 12.23 -0.98 -14.71
CA LYS A 25 11.88 -2.39 -14.89
C LYS A 25 11.08 -2.91 -13.70
N LEU A 26 11.56 -2.62 -12.48
CA LEU A 26 10.91 -3.03 -11.23
C LEU A 26 9.46 -2.53 -11.19
N GLY A 27 9.21 -1.28 -11.57
CA GLY A 27 7.85 -0.70 -11.63
C GLY A 27 6.88 -1.47 -12.53
N PHE A 28 7.34 -2.11 -13.60
CA PHE A 28 6.49 -2.92 -14.49
C PHE A 28 6.32 -4.38 -14.04
N VAL A 29 7.20 -4.90 -13.17
CA VAL A 29 7.19 -6.31 -12.76
C VAL A 29 6.87 -6.54 -11.28
N SER A 30 6.57 -5.48 -10.54
CA SER A 30 6.28 -5.50 -9.10
C SER A 30 4.88 -6.03 -8.79
N PHE A 31 4.63 -7.30 -9.11
CA PHE A 31 3.40 -8.01 -8.74
C PHE A 31 3.55 -8.80 -7.44
N GLY A 32 2.44 -9.26 -6.86
CA GLY A 32 2.47 -10.22 -5.73
C GLY A 32 2.43 -9.59 -4.34
N GLY A 33 1.98 -8.34 -4.22
CA GLY A 33 1.85 -7.63 -2.95
C GLY A 33 3.19 -7.30 -2.29
N PRO A 34 3.19 -6.70 -1.07
CA PRO A 34 4.41 -6.18 -0.45
C PRO A 34 5.51 -7.23 -0.28
N ALA A 35 5.16 -8.45 0.15
CA ALA A 35 6.13 -9.52 0.36
C ALA A 35 6.79 -9.97 -0.96
N GLY A 36 6.02 -10.10 -2.05
CA GLY A 36 6.56 -10.46 -3.36
C GLY A 36 7.48 -9.38 -3.91
N GLN A 37 7.09 -8.11 -3.75
CA GLN A 37 7.89 -6.96 -4.19
C GLN A 37 9.21 -6.84 -3.42
N ILE A 38 9.18 -7.01 -2.10
CA ILE A 38 10.37 -7.04 -1.24
C ILE A 38 11.27 -8.22 -1.61
N ALA A 39 10.70 -9.40 -1.88
CA ALA A 39 11.46 -10.57 -2.32
C ALA A 39 12.14 -10.37 -3.68
N ILE A 40 11.46 -9.73 -4.66
CA ILE A 40 12.07 -9.38 -5.95
C ILE A 40 13.23 -8.40 -5.75
N MET A 41 13.04 -7.36 -4.93
CA MET A 41 14.10 -6.41 -4.61
C MET A 41 15.28 -7.10 -3.93
N HIS A 42 15.03 -7.99 -2.97
CA HIS A 42 16.07 -8.76 -2.28
C HIS A 42 16.84 -9.67 -3.26
N ALA A 43 16.14 -10.50 -4.03
CA ALA A 43 16.76 -11.39 -5.01
C ALA A 43 17.59 -10.63 -6.07
N GLU A 44 17.10 -9.49 -6.57
CA GLU A 44 17.85 -8.71 -7.56
C GLU A 44 18.98 -7.89 -6.94
N LEU A 45 18.73 -7.15 -5.87
CA LEU A 45 19.69 -6.17 -5.32
C LEU A 45 20.70 -6.79 -4.36
N VAL A 46 20.28 -7.79 -3.59
CA VAL A 46 21.12 -8.43 -2.57
C VAL A 46 21.77 -9.68 -3.13
N GLU A 47 21.01 -10.61 -3.72
CA GLU A 47 21.56 -11.91 -4.14
C GLU A 47 22.27 -11.82 -5.49
N ARG A 48 21.55 -11.40 -6.54
CA ARG A 48 22.01 -11.47 -7.92
C ARG A 48 23.03 -10.39 -8.26
N ARG A 49 22.72 -9.12 -7.96
CA ARG A 49 23.54 -7.98 -8.39
C ARG A 49 24.57 -7.51 -7.36
N ARG A 50 24.42 -7.92 -6.09
CA ARG A 50 25.28 -7.50 -4.96
C ARG A 50 25.41 -5.97 -4.86
N TRP A 51 24.33 -5.23 -5.12
CA TRP A 51 24.31 -3.76 -4.98
C TRP A 51 24.31 -3.33 -3.51
N ILE A 52 23.68 -4.13 -2.65
CA ILE A 52 23.59 -3.91 -1.21
C ILE A 52 23.76 -5.24 -0.47
N SER A 53 24.38 -5.21 0.72
CA SER A 53 24.49 -6.40 1.56
C SER A 53 23.15 -6.78 2.21
N GLU A 54 23.09 -8.02 2.73
CA GLU A 54 21.93 -8.53 3.48
C GLU A 54 21.58 -7.64 4.67
N ARG A 55 22.59 -7.32 5.50
CA ARG A 55 22.39 -6.55 6.72
C ARG A 55 21.92 -5.13 6.42
N ARG A 56 22.51 -4.48 5.41
CA ARG A 56 22.13 -3.13 4.99
C ARG A 56 20.71 -3.10 4.39
N PHE A 57 20.32 -4.14 3.66
CA PHE A 57 18.94 -4.28 3.16
C PHE A 57 17.94 -4.48 4.29
N LEU A 58 18.22 -5.37 5.25
CA LEU A 58 17.36 -5.63 6.41
C LEU A 58 17.24 -4.39 7.31
N HIS A 59 18.31 -3.62 7.49
CA HIS A 59 18.27 -2.36 8.23
C HIS A 59 17.29 -1.36 7.59
N ALA A 60 17.38 -1.17 6.26
CA ALA A 60 16.44 -0.31 5.53
C ALA A 60 14.99 -0.84 5.61
N LEU A 61 14.79 -2.16 5.50
CA LEU A 61 13.49 -2.80 5.61
C LEU A 61 12.86 -2.60 7.00
N ASN A 62 13.64 -2.81 8.06
CA ASN A 62 13.19 -2.63 9.44
C ASN A 62 12.71 -1.20 9.69
N TYR A 63 13.41 -0.20 9.15
CA TYR A 63 12.96 1.19 9.23
C TYR A 63 11.63 1.40 8.48
N CYS A 64 11.52 0.90 7.24
CA CYS A 64 10.29 1.05 6.44
C CYS A 64 9.08 0.37 7.10
N MET A 65 9.26 -0.70 7.88
CA MET A 65 8.18 -1.34 8.64
C MET A 65 7.67 -0.50 9.82
N LEU A 66 8.44 0.50 10.28
CA LEU A 66 8.01 1.41 11.34
C LEU A 66 7.19 2.59 10.83
N LEU A 67 7.30 2.88 9.54
CA LEU A 67 6.68 4.04 8.92
C LEU A 67 5.26 3.72 8.43
N PRO A 68 4.34 4.70 8.47
CA PRO A 68 3.09 4.55 7.77
C PRO A 68 3.31 4.69 6.26
N GLY A 69 2.71 3.78 5.49
CA GLY A 69 2.74 3.77 4.03
C GLY A 69 3.06 2.41 3.41
N PRO A 70 3.21 2.35 2.07
CA PRO A 70 3.52 1.13 1.35
C PRO A 70 5.00 0.75 1.51
N GLU A 71 5.27 -0.22 2.38
CA GLU A 71 6.61 -0.72 2.75
C GLU A 71 7.55 -0.94 1.56
N ALA A 72 7.09 -1.62 0.51
CA ALA A 72 7.92 -1.93 -0.66
C ALA A 72 8.34 -0.67 -1.45
N GLN A 73 7.43 0.30 -1.59
CA GLN A 73 7.74 1.57 -2.26
C GLN A 73 8.69 2.42 -1.41
N GLN A 74 8.48 2.45 -0.10
CA GLN A 74 9.36 3.12 0.84
C GLN A 74 10.77 2.53 0.82
N LEU A 75 10.87 1.20 0.78
CA LEU A 75 12.15 0.50 0.63
C LEU A 75 12.82 0.84 -0.70
N ALA A 76 12.08 0.86 -1.82
CA ALA A 76 12.62 1.30 -3.11
C ALA A 76 13.15 2.74 -3.03
N THR A 77 12.41 3.66 -2.42
CA THR A 77 12.86 5.05 -2.19
C THR A 77 14.10 5.11 -1.29
N TYR A 78 14.16 4.30 -0.24
CA TYR A 78 15.31 4.25 0.67
C TYR A 78 16.55 3.76 -0.05
N LEU A 79 16.43 2.63 -0.76
CA LEU A 79 17.52 2.02 -1.50
C LEU A 79 17.99 2.94 -2.63
N GLY A 80 17.09 3.54 -3.40
CA GLY A 80 17.44 4.55 -4.40
C GLY A 80 18.13 5.77 -3.79
N TRP A 81 17.66 6.23 -2.63
CA TRP A 81 18.29 7.33 -1.90
C TRP A 81 19.69 6.98 -1.40
N LEU A 82 19.87 5.77 -0.88
CA LEU A 82 21.16 5.31 -0.39
C LEU A 82 22.19 5.26 -1.53
N MET A 83 21.77 4.77 -2.71
CA MET A 83 22.64 4.64 -3.88
C MET A 83 22.98 5.98 -4.56
N HIS A 84 22.01 6.88 -4.75
CA HIS A 84 22.18 8.09 -5.58
C HIS A 84 21.63 9.37 -4.95
N GLY A 85 21.52 9.42 -3.62
CA GLY A 85 21.01 10.56 -2.86
C GLY A 85 19.55 10.88 -3.16
N THR A 86 19.12 12.11 -2.85
CA THR A 86 17.71 12.53 -3.01
C THR A 86 17.14 12.27 -4.40
N ARG A 87 17.95 12.46 -5.47
CA ARG A 87 17.52 12.18 -6.85
C ARG A 87 17.23 10.70 -7.06
N GLY A 88 18.09 9.82 -6.55
CA GLY A 88 17.88 8.38 -6.58
C GLY A 88 16.62 7.94 -5.85
N GLY A 89 16.38 8.50 -4.65
CA GLY A 89 15.18 8.17 -3.87
C GLY A 89 13.88 8.60 -4.54
N ILE A 90 13.85 9.83 -5.07
CA ILE A 90 12.69 10.35 -5.82
C ILE A 90 12.41 9.48 -7.04
N VAL A 91 13.44 9.19 -7.84
CA VAL A 91 13.28 8.38 -9.07
C VAL A 91 12.86 6.96 -8.76
N ALA A 92 13.49 6.30 -7.79
CA ALA A 92 13.15 4.92 -7.42
C ALA A 92 11.71 4.81 -6.93
N GLY A 93 11.28 5.70 -6.02
CA GLY A 93 9.91 5.71 -5.53
C GLY A 93 8.89 6.08 -6.61
N ALA A 94 9.18 7.10 -7.43
CA ALA A 94 8.26 7.56 -8.46
C ALA A 94 8.06 6.50 -9.53
N LEU A 95 9.13 5.85 -9.99
CA LEU A 95 9.05 4.77 -10.97
C LEU A 95 8.43 3.49 -10.42
N PHE A 96 8.40 3.32 -9.10
CA PHE A 96 7.64 2.23 -8.46
C PHE A 96 6.11 2.45 -8.57
N VAL A 97 5.66 3.70 -8.57
CA VAL A 97 4.24 4.11 -8.57
C VAL A 97 3.73 4.41 -9.98
N LEU A 98 4.55 5.05 -10.81
CA LEU A 98 4.15 5.62 -12.09
C LEU A 98 3.55 4.61 -13.08
N PRO A 99 4.12 3.40 -13.30
CA PRO A 99 3.49 2.42 -14.19
C PRO A 99 2.08 2.02 -13.72
N SER A 100 1.92 1.78 -12.42
CA SER A 100 0.62 1.48 -11.81
C SER A 100 -0.39 2.60 -12.01
N LEU A 101 0.03 3.85 -11.79
CA LEU A 101 -0.79 5.04 -11.98
C LEU A 101 -1.32 5.14 -13.42
N LEU A 102 -0.44 4.98 -14.42
CA LEU A 102 -0.82 5.06 -15.82
C LEU A 102 -1.77 3.93 -16.22
N ILE A 103 -1.50 2.70 -15.77
CA ILE A 103 -2.36 1.54 -16.03
C ILE A 103 -3.73 1.75 -15.38
N LEU A 104 -3.79 2.19 -14.12
CA LEU A 104 -5.05 2.43 -13.43
C LEU A 104 -5.83 3.61 -14.01
N LEU A 105 -5.20 4.68 -14.47
CA LEU A 105 -5.90 5.74 -15.19
C LEU A 105 -6.60 5.18 -16.45
N ALA A 106 -5.88 4.35 -17.22
CA ALA A 106 -6.45 3.72 -18.41
C ALA A 106 -7.58 2.75 -18.06
N LEU A 107 -7.36 1.83 -17.10
CA LEU A 107 -8.36 0.85 -16.68
C LEU A 107 -9.59 1.51 -16.05
N SER A 108 -9.41 2.59 -15.28
CA SER A 108 -10.53 3.36 -14.71
C SER A 108 -11.33 4.08 -15.78
N GLY A 109 -10.66 4.65 -16.79
CA GLY A 109 -11.32 5.25 -17.95
C GLY A 109 -12.13 4.22 -18.74
N ILE A 110 -11.57 3.02 -18.96
CA ILE A 110 -12.28 1.90 -19.61
C ILE A 110 -13.48 1.46 -18.77
N TYR A 111 -13.30 1.33 -17.46
CA TYR A 111 -14.36 0.96 -16.53
C TYR A 111 -15.53 1.95 -16.59
N MET A 112 -15.26 3.26 -16.49
CA MET A 112 -16.31 4.27 -16.47
C MET A 112 -16.98 4.44 -17.83
N ALA A 113 -16.24 4.33 -18.94
CA ALA A 113 -16.79 4.52 -20.28
C ALA A 113 -17.52 3.27 -20.81
N TYR A 114 -17.00 2.08 -20.52
CA TYR A 114 -17.42 0.82 -21.16
C TYR A 114 -17.88 -0.26 -20.18
N GLY A 115 -17.99 0.03 -18.88
CA GLY A 115 -18.41 -0.93 -17.85
C GLY A 115 -19.80 -1.54 -18.06
N HIS A 116 -20.65 -0.88 -18.84
CA HIS A 116 -21.98 -1.36 -19.20
C HIS A 116 -21.97 -2.43 -20.31
N LEU A 117 -20.86 -2.60 -21.04
CA LEU A 117 -20.76 -3.63 -22.06
C LEU A 117 -20.74 -5.02 -21.39
N ALA A 118 -21.52 -5.97 -21.93
CA ALA A 118 -21.69 -7.30 -21.36
C ALA A 118 -20.36 -8.03 -21.08
N VAL A 119 -19.34 -7.82 -21.93
CA VAL A 119 -18.01 -8.40 -21.72
C VAL A 119 -17.35 -7.84 -20.46
N VAL A 120 -17.36 -6.50 -20.29
CA VAL A 120 -16.74 -5.84 -19.15
C VAL A 120 -17.51 -6.17 -17.87
N ALA A 121 -18.84 -6.08 -17.92
CA ALA A 121 -19.73 -6.44 -16.81
C ALA A 121 -19.54 -7.91 -16.38
N GLY A 122 -19.46 -8.83 -17.33
CA GLY A 122 -19.26 -10.26 -17.06
C GLY A 122 -17.89 -10.58 -16.45
N LEU A 123 -16.81 -9.95 -16.93
CA LEU A 123 -15.49 -10.09 -16.31
C LEU A 123 -15.52 -9.59 -14.86
N LEU A 124 -16.04 -8.38 -14.63
CA LEU A 124 -16.14 -7.80 -13.28
C LEU A 124 -17.04 -8.62 -12.35
N TYR A 125 -18.12 -9.20 -12.87
CA TYR A 125 -19.00 -10.10 -12.12
C TYR A 125 -18.22 -11.25 -11.48
N GLY A 126 -17.31 -11.89 -12.23
CA GLY A 126 -16.49 -12.98 -11.69
C GLY A 126 -15.33 -12.52 -10.81
N ILE A 127 -14.82 -11.33 -11.06
CA ILE A 127 -13.71 -10.76 -10.31
C ILE A 127 -14.12 -10.33 -8.89
N LYS A 128 -15.30 -9.75 -8.70
CA LYS A 128 -15.82 -9.31 -7.38
C LYS A 128 -15.75 -10.40 -6.28
N PRO A 129 -16.24 -11.63 -6.48
CA PRO A 129 -16.11 -12.70 -5.49
C PRO A 129 -14.65 -13.13 -5.25
N ALA A 130 -13.80 -13.08 -6.28
CA ALA A 130 -12.36 -13.35 -6.11
C ALA A 130 -11.68 -12.31 -5.22
N VAL A 131 -11.99 -11.02 -5.41
CA VAL A 131 -11.50 -9.94 -4.55
C VAL A 131 -11.96 -10.09 -3.11
N THR A 132 -13.21 -10.47 -2.90
CA THR A 132 -13.73 -10.78 -1.55
C THR A 132 -12.89 -11.88 -0.90
N ALA A 133 -12.59 -12.95 -1.64
CA ALA A 133 -11.72 -14.02 -1.16
C ALA A 133 -10.27 -13.56 -0.90
N ILE A 134 -9.73 -12.62 -1.69
CA ILE A 134 -8.40 -12.01 -1.48
C ILE A 134 -8.39 -11.21 -0.17
N VAL A 135 -9.43 -10.43 0.12
CA VAL A 135 -9.52 -9.69 1.40
C VAL A 135 -9.62 -10.68 2.58
N VAL A 136 -10.40 -11.76 2.46
CA VAL A 136 -10.42 -12.83 3.47
C VAL A 136 -9.04 -13.47 3.65
N GLN A 137 -8.32 -13.73 2.56
CA GLN A 137 -6.94 -14.22 2.61
C GLN A 137 -6.02 -13.22 3.30
N ALA A 138 -6.20 -11.92 3.10
CA ALA A 138 -5.44 -10.88 3.78
C ALA A 138 -5.69 -10.92 5.29
N VAL A 139 -6.94 -11.10 5.74
CA VAL A 139 -7.28 -11.29 7.17
C VAL A 139 -6.51 -12.48 7.75
N HIS A 140 -6.56 -13.64 7.09
CA HIS A 140 -5.85 -14.84 7.53
C HIS A 140 -4.33 -14.61 7.60
N ARG A 141 -3.75 -14.05 6.53
CA ARG A 141 -2.30 -13.83 6.43
C ARG A 141 -1.78 -12.82 7.45
N ILE A 142 -2.50 -11.71 7.66
CA ILE A 142 -2.12 -10.69 8.64
C ILE A 142 -2.35 -11.24 10.06
N GLY A 143 -3.48 -11.91 10.29
CA GLY A 143 -3.83 -12.56 11.55
C GLY A 143 -2.78 -13.57 12.00
N ASP A 144 -2.37 -14.48 11.10
CA ASP A 144 -1.32 -15.47 11.37
C ASP A 144 -0.01 -14.84 11.80
N ARG A 145 0.32 -13.65 11.31
CA ARG A 145 1.58 -12.96 11.64
C ARG A 145 1.45 -12.13 12.92
N ALA A 146 0.34 -11.42 13.09
CA ALA A 146 0.15 -10.45 14.15
C ALA A 146 -0.42 -11.05 15.45
N LEU A 147 -1.34 -12.01 15.38
CA LEU A 147 -2.12 -12.48 16.54
C LEU A 147 -1.42 -13.60 17.30
N LYS A 148 -0.23 -13.30 17.85
CA LYS A 148 0.62 -14.27 18.58
C LYS A 148 0.32 -14.38 20.07
N HIS A 149 -0.53 -13.52 20.62
CA HIS A 149 -0.87 -13.50 22.03
C HIS A 149 -2.37 -13.22 22.26
N ARG A 150 -2.92 -13.71 23.38
CA ARG A 150 -4.35 -13.56 23.72
C ARG A 150 -4.80 -12.09 23.79
N LEU A 151 -3.91 -11.20 24.25
CA LEU A 151 -4.17 -9.75 24.28
C LEU A 151 -4.32 -9.17 22.87
N LEU A 152 -3.51 -9.61 21.90
CA LEU A 152 -3.62 -9.15 20.51
C LEU A 152 -4.92 -9.65 19.86
N TRP A 153 -5.33 -10.88 20.17
CA TRP A 153 -6.67 -11.38 19.80
C TRP A 153 -7.79 -10.53 20.39
N ALA A 154 -7.69 -10.16 21.68
CA ALA A 154 -8.68 -9.28 22.32
C ALA A 154 -8.74 -7.90 21.65
N VAL A 155 -7.58 -7.32 21.30
CA VAL A 155 -7.51 -6.05 20.54
C VAL A 155 -8.16 -6.19 19.17
N ALA A 156 -7.89 -7.28 18.44
CA ALA A 156 -8.51 -7.53 17.13
C ALA A 156 -10.04 -7.65 17.21
N VAL A 157 -10.55 -8.42 18.19
CA VAL A 157 -11.99 -8.58 18.41
C VAL A 157 -12.63 -7.26 18.84
N ALA A 158 -12.00 -6.53 19.76
CA ALA A 158 -12.50 -5.21 20.19
C ALA A 158 -12.54 -4.22 19.03
N ALA A 159 -11.52 -4.19 18.18
CA ALA A 159 -11.50 -3.36 16.98
C ALA A 159 -12.59 -3.74 15.98
N PHE A 160 -12.82 -5.05 15.76
CA PHE A 160 -13.91 -5.55 14.93
C PHE A 160 -15.28 -5.10 15.47
N VAL A 161 -15.55 -5.29 16.78
CA VAL A 161 -16.81 -4.86 17.40
C VAL A 161 -16.99 -3.35 17.33
N ALA A 162 -15.92 -2.59 17.61
CA ALA A 162 -15.93 -1.13 17.56
C ALA A 162 -16.30 -0.60 16.18
N ILE A 163 -15.77 -1.19 15.09
CA ILE A 163 -16.09 -0.73 13.74
C ILE A 163 -17.42 -1.27 13.21
N PHE A 164 -17.73 -2.54 13.48
CA PHE A 164 -18.89 -3.23 12.90
C PHE A 164 -20.20 -2.88 13.61
N VAL A 165 -20.17 -2.83 14.95
CA VAL A 165 -21.35 -2.54 15.78
C VAL A 165 -21.33 -1.10 16.28
N GLY A 166 -20.16 -0.62 16.71
CA GLY A 166 -20.03 0.73 17.26
C GLY A 166 -19.94 1.84 16.21
N GLU A 167 -19.72 1.50 14.93
CA GLU A 167 -19.48 2.44 13.84
C GLU A 167 -18.37 3.46 14.15
N LEU A 168 -17.39 3.08 14.99
CA LEU A 168 -16.30 3.97 15.36
C LEU A 168 -15.44 4.33 14.14
N PRO A 169 -15.00 5.59 14.03
CA PRO A 169 -14.13 6.01 12.94
C PRO A 169 -12.78 5.31 13.08
N PHE A 170 -12.25 4.76 11.98
CA PHE A 170 -10.98 4.03 11.95
C PHE A 170 -9.82 4.75 12.66
N PRO A 171 -9.60 6.08 12.51
CA PRO A 171 -8.54 6.77 13.24
C PRO A 171 -8.64 6.64 14.77
N ALA A 172 -9.85 6.59 15.34
CA ALA A 172 -10.06 6.38 16.77
C ALA A 172 -9.67 4.95 17.20
N ILE A 173 -9.96 3.95 16.35
CA ILE A 173 -9.58 2.56 16.59
C ILE A 173 -8.04 2.42 16.57
N VAL A 174 -7.37 3.04 15.60
CA VAL A 174 -5.90 3.04 15.52
C VAL A 174 -5.29 3.74 16.74
N ALA A 175 -5.80 4.91 17.13
CA ALA A 175 -5.33 5.62 18.31
C ALA A 175 -5.54 4.81 19.60
N GLY A 176 -6.69 4.18 19.77
CA GLY A 176 -6.98 3.29 20.89
C GLY A 176 -6.05 2.08 20.93
N ALA A 177 -5.81 1.44 19.79
CA ALA A 177 -4.87 0.32 19.69
C ALA A 177 -3.44 0.74 20.02
N ALA A 178 -2.98 1.89 19.52
CA ALA A 178 -1.67 2.44 19.83
C ALA A 178 -1.50 2.70 21.34
N ALA A 179 -2.52 3.29 21.98
CA ALA A 179 -2.53 3.52 23.43
C ALA A 179 -2.50 2.22 24.23
N ILE A 180 -3.28 1.21 23.81
CA ILE A 180 -3.27 -0.14 24.42
C ILE A 180 -1.90 -0.79 24.28
N GLY A 181 -1.27 -0.73 23.10
CA GLY A 181 0.06 -1.28 22.88
C GLY A 181 1.14 -0.55 23.71
N TRP A 182 1.04 0.77 23.82
CA TRP A 182 1.96 1.57 24.64
C TRP A 182 1.82 1.25 26.13
N LEU A 183 0.61 1.27 26.68
CA LEU A 183 0.37 0.90 28.09
C LEU A 183 0.70 -0.58 28.35
N GLY A 184 0.28 -1.45 27.44
CA GLY A 184 0.50 -2.89 27.52
C GLY A 184 1.97 -3.28 27.47
N SER A 185 2.82 -2.51 26.78
CA SER A 185 4.27 -2.73 26.76
C SER A 185 4.93 -2.58 28.14
N ARG A 186 4.37 -1.74 29.01
CA ARG A 186 4.88 -1.50 30.37
C ARG A 186 4.49 -2.61 31.34
N HIS A 187 3.31 -3.20 31.16
CA HIS A 187 2.75 -4.20 32.09
C HIS A 187 2.94 -5.65 31.62
N TRP A 188 2.94 -5.89 30.30
CA TRP A 188 3.08 -7.22 29.69
C TRP A 188 4.00 -7.19 28.46
N PRO A 189 5.30 -6.86 28.61
CA PRO A 189 6.24 -6.72 27.49
C PRO A 189 6.34 -7.98 26.62
N GLN A 190 6.15 -9.18 27.19
CA GLN A 190 6.16 -10.45 26.45
C GLN A 190 5.01 -10.58 25.44
N ALA A 191 3.88 -9.90 25.67
CA ALA A 191 2.71 -9.96 24.78
C ALA A 191 2.90 -9.20 23.46
N PHE A 192 3.86 -8.28 23.41
CA PHE A 192 4.08 -7.36 22.30
C PHE A 192 5.44 -7.53 21.62
N LYS A 193 6.19 -8.59 21.95
CA LYS A 193 7.40 -8.95 21.20
C LYS A 193 7.00 -9.46 19.82
N THR A 194 7.21 -8.64 18.80
CA THR A 194 7.11 -9.06 17.40
C THR A 194 8.30 -9.96 17.07
N GLY A 195 8.04 -11.11 16.43
CA GLY A 195 9.08 -12.04 15.99
C GLY A 195 9.88 -11.48 14.82
N GLY A 196 10.90 -10.68 15.10
CA GLY A 196 11.81 -10.06 14.10
C GLY A 196 12.84 -11.03 13.52
N GLY A 197 12.38 -12.12 12.90
CA GLY A 197 13.27 -13.11 12.28
C GLY A 197 13.17 -13.10 10.75
N HIS A 198 13.58 -12.02 10.08
CA HIS A 198 13.93 -12.09 8.66
C HIS A 198 15.46 -12.21 8.56
N GLY A 199 15.92 -13.38 8.13
CA GLY A 199 17.33 -13.66 7.80
C GLY A 199 18.25 -13.93 9.00
N LYS A 200 18.80 -15.15 9.10
CA LYS A 200 20.05 -15.34 9.85
C LYS A 200 21.16 -14.71 9.02
N ALA A 201 21.80 -13.64 9.54
CA ALA A 201 22.98 -13.00 8.96
C ALA A 201 24.23 -13.90 9.07
N GLY A 202 24.16 -15.13 8.55
CA GLY A 202 25.15 -16.18 8.78
C GLY A 202 25.88 -16.70 7.54
N ALA A 203 25.53 -16.26 6.35
CA ALA A 203 26.23 -16.66 5.13
C ALA A 203 27.22 -15.57 4.70
N THR A 204 28.52 -15.91 4.67
CA THR A 204 29.58 -15.10 4.06
C THR A 204 29.35 -15.04 2.55
N HIS A 205 28.79 -13.92 2.09
CA HIS A 205 28.59 -13.64 0.66
C HIS A 205 29.77 -12.86 0.09
N ALA A 206 29.89 -12.84 -1.25
CA ALA A 206 30.84 -11.97 -1.94
C ALA A 206 30.61 -10.48 -1.61
N PRO A 207 31.64 -9.62 -1.68
CA PRO A 207 31.49 -8.20 -1.35
C PRO A 207 30.38 -7.51 -2.14
N ALA A 208 29.59 -6.67 -1.47
CA ALA A 208 28.58 -5.81 -2.09
C ALA A 208 29.12 -4.39 -2.32
N TRP A 209 28.47 -3.62 -3.21
CA TRP A 209 28.85 -2.22 -3.40
C TRP A 209 28.57 -1.36 -2.15
N ILE A 210 27.37 -1.48 -1.58
CA ILE A 210 27.05 -0.96 -0.24
C ILE A 210 27.06 -2.14 0.72
N ASP A 211 28.24 -2.42 1.27
CA ASP A 211 28.49 -3.51 2.21
C ASP A 211 28.41 -3.05 3.68
N ASP A 212 28.52 -4.01 4.61
CA ASP A 212 28.39 -3.80 6.05
C ASP A 212 29.41 -2.80 6.61
N ASP A 213 30.63 -2.81 6.07
CA ASP A 213 31.72 -1.91 6.46
C ASP A 213 31.78 -0.63 5.61
N THR A 214 30.83 -0.43 4.69
CA THR A 214 30.80 0.77 3.84
C THR A 214 30.38 1.98 4.66
N PRO A 215 31.22 3.03 4.78
CA PRO A 215 30.86 4.19 5.56
C PRO A 215 29.66 4.91 4.93
N PRO A 216 28.77 5.51 5.74
CA PRO A 216 27.60 6.19 5.22
C PRO A 216 28.03 7.34 4.28
N PRO A 217 27.47 7.39 3.06
CA PRO A 217 27.83 8.41 2.08
C PRO A 217 27.45 9.83 2.59
N PRO A 218 28.00 10.91 2.01
CA PRO A 218 27.81 12.27 2.52
C PRO A 218 26.34 12.70 2.66
N HIS A 219 25.45 12.19 1.81
CA HIS A 219 24.01 12.44 1.87
C HIS A 219 23.28 11.61 2.93
N ALA A 220 23.85 10.49 3.37
CA ALA A 220 23.30 9.63 4.42
C ALA A 220 23.67 10.12 5.83
N ARG A 221 24.68 10.99 5.96
CA ARG A 221 25.02 11.63 7.23
C ARG A 221 23.94 12.63 7.62
N PHE A 222 23.46 12.52 8.86
CA PHE A 222 22.48 13.45 9.40
C PHE A 222 23.01 14.89 9.41
N ALA A 223 22.18 15.83 8.95
CA ALA A 223 22.46 17.26 8.98
C ALA A 223 21.14 18.02 9.22
N PRO A 224 21.01 18.78 10.33
CA PRO A 224 19.78 19.52 10.65
C PRO A 224 19.33 20.47 9.53
N GLY A 225 20.26 21.14 8.85
CA GLY A 225 19.95 22.01 7.72
C GLY A 225 19.32 21.25 6.54
N ARG A 226 19.81 20.04 6.23
CA ARG A 226 19.22 19.20 5.17
C ARG A 226 17.83 18.73 5.55
N LEU A 227 17.62 18.36 6.82
CA LEU A 227 16.31 18.01 7.34
C LEU A 227 15.33 19.18 7.19
N ALA A 228 15.73 20.39 7.58
CA ALA A 228 14.90 21.59 7.44
C ALA A 228 14.53 21.87 5.97
N VAL A 229 15.47 21.69 5.03
CA VAL A 229 15.20 21.81 3.59
C VAL A 229 14.20 20.77 3.12
N VAL A 230 14.37 19.49 3.48
CA VAL A 230 13.44 18.42 3.06
C VAL A 230 12.04 18.66 3.63
N VAL A 231 11.94 19.04 4.91
CA VAL A 231 10.66 19.36 5.56
C VAL A 231 10.02 20.60 4.92
N GLY A 232 10.79 21.65 4.65
CA GLY A 232 10.28 22.87 4.01
C GLY A 232 9.79 22.63 2.59
N VAL A 233 10.55 21.86 1.78
CA VAL A 233 10.13 21.45 0.44
C VAL A 233 8.89 20.55 0.51
N GLY A 234 8.86 19.60 1.45
CA GLY A 234 7.70 18.73 1.66
C GLY A 234 6.44 19.49 2.03
N ALA A 235 6.56 20.46 2.94
CA ALA A 235 5.46 21.34 3.33
C ALA A 235 4.97 22.17 2.13
N LEU A 236 5.88 22.67 1.29
CA LEU A 236 5.51 23.40 0.07
C LEU A 236 4.81 22.49 -0.94
N LEU A 237 5.34 21.28 -1.18
CA LEU A 237 4.75 20.28 -2.09
C LEU A 237 3.38 19.77 -1.64
N TRP A 238 3.07 19.88 -0.34
CA TRP A 238 1.76 19.60 0.20
C TRP A 238 0.84 20.83 0.13
N ALA A 239 1.32 21.99 0.59
CA ALA A 239 0.53 23.20 0.74
C ALA A 239 0.16 23.83 -0.60
N ALA A 240 1.04 23.82 -1.60
CA ALA A 240 0.78 24.41 -2.91
C ALA A 240 -0.42 23.77 -3.64
N PRO A 241 -0.49 22.45 -3.85
CA PRO A 241 -1.66 21.83 -4.48
C PRO A 241 -2.91 21.92 -3.61
N MET A 242 -2.77 21.90 -2.28
CA MET A 242 -3.91 22.07 -1.37
C MET A 242 -4.50 23.49 -1.44
N ALA A 243 -3.64 24.52 -1.44
CA ALA A 243 -4.04 25.91 -1.58
C ALA A 243 -4.67 26.16 -2.95
N LEU A 244 -4.13 25.56 -4.02
CA LEU A 244 -4.72 25.64 -5.35
C LEU A 244 -6.10 24.99 -5.38
N ALA A 245 -6.25 23.78 -4.84
CA ALA A 245 -7.55 23.10 -4.75
C ALA A 245 -8.58 23.93 -3.98
N ALA A 246 -8.18 24.49 -2.83
CA ALA A 246 -9.02 25.34 -2.01
C ALA A 246 -9.34 26.70 -2.68
N TRP A 247 -8.44 27.23 -3.51
CA TRP A 247 -8.67 28.47 -4.24
C TRP A 247 -9.66 28.27 -5.40
N VAL A 248 -9.58 27.14 -6.11
CA VAL A 248 -10.43 26.86 -7.27
C VAL A 248 -11.85 26.43 -6.89
N GLN A 249 -12.02 25.60 -5.86
CA GLN A 249 -13.31 25.02 -5.47
C GLN A 249 -13.75 25.33 -4.03
N GLY A 250 -12.96 26.11 -3.30
CA GLY A 250 -13.16 26.29 -1.86
C GLY A 250 -12.56 25.15 -1.03
N VAL A 251 -12.40 25.39 0.27
CA VAL A 251 -11.85 24.40 1.22
C VAL A 251 -12.74 23.14 1.34
N GLN A 252 -14.04 23.29 1.06
CA GLN A 252 -15.00 22.19 1.06
C GLN A 252 -15.17 21.55 -0.33
N GLY A 253 -14.42 22.02 -1.34
CA GLY A 253 -14.48 21.47 -2.68
C GLY A 253 -13.92 20.04 -2.76
N PRO A 254 -14.32 19.24 -3.78
CA PRO A 254 -13.93 17.84 -3.92
C PRO A 254 -12.43 17.58 -3.84
N LEU A 255 -11.61 18.40 -4.53
CA LEU A 255 -10.16 18.22 -4.54
C LEU A 255 -9.52 18.47 -3.16
N ALA A 256 -9.98 19.48 -2.43
CA ALA A 256 -9.46 19.80 -1.10
C ALA A 256 -9.86 18.71 -0.09
N GLN A 257 -11.11 18.23 -0.15
CA GLN A 257 -11.59 17.13 0.68
C GLN A 257 -10.81 15.83 0.40
N MET A 258 -10.62 15.47 -0.88
CA MET A 258 -9.81 14.33 -1.28
C MET A 258 -8.37 14.47 -0.78
N GLY A 259 -7.72 15.62 -1.00
CA GLY A 259 -6.36 15.85 -0.55
C GLY A 259 -6.20 15.71 0.96
N TRP A 260 -7.14 16.27 1.74
CA TRP A 260 -7.11 16.17 3.20
C TRP A 260 -7.34 14.74 3.69
N PHE A 261 -8.33 14.05 3.11
CA PHE A 261 -8.65 12.68 3.44
C PHE A 261 -7.48 11.74 3.14
N PHE A 262 -6.90 11.81 1.94
CA PHE A 262 -5.80 10.93 1.54
C PHE A 262 -4.48 11.28 2.22
N THR A 263 -4.28 12.54 2.63
CA THR A 263 -3.19 12.90 3.56
C THR A 263 -3.35 12.15 4.88
N LYS A 264 -4.55 12.17 5.49
CA LYS A 264 -4.80 11.42 6.73
C LYS A 264 -4.65 9.92 6.54
N ALA A 265 -5.14 9.38 5.42
CA ALA A 265 -5.01 7.97 5.10
C ALA A 265 -3.54 7.57 5.02
N ALA A 266 -2.71 8.35 4.32
CA ALA A 266 -1.27 8.12 4.22
C ALA A 266 -0.58 8.12 5.60
N LEU A 267 -0.93 9.04 6.49
CA LEU A 267 -0.37 9.13 7.84
C LEU A 267 -0.81 8.00 8.78
N LEU A 268 -1.93 7.32 8.48
CA LEU A 268 -2.52 6.27 9.31
C LEU A 268 -2.34 4.86 8.72
N THR A 269 -1.62 4.72 7.61
CA THR A 269 -1.45 3.42 6.91
C THR A 269 -0.35 2.59 7.58
N PHE A 270 -0.65 1.93 8.70
CA PHE A 270 0.26 0.99 9.36
C PHE A 270 -0.16 -0.46 9.08
N GLY A 271 0.79 -1.34 8.73
CA GLY A 271 0.50 -2.77 8.48
C GLY A 271 0.17 -3.12 7.02
N GLY A 272 0.66 -2.30 6.07
CA GLY A 272 0.56 -2.56 4.64
C GLY A 272 -0.75 -2.08 4.00
N ALA A 273 -0.87 -2.28 2.69
CA ALA A 273 -1.94 -1.71 1.88
C ALA A 273 -3.35 -2.10 2.34
N TYR A 274 -3.60 -3.36 2.73
CA TYR A 274 -4.92 -3.79 3.22
C TYR A 274 -5.37 -3.09 4.51
N ALA A 275 -4.44 -2.55 5.29
CA ALA A 275 -4.75 -1.95 6.58
C ALA A 275 -5.56 -0.65 6.47
N VAL A 276 -5.32 0.12 5.40
CA VAL A 276 -5.99 1.40 5.18
C VAL A 276 -7.24 1.29 4.34
N LEU A 277 -7.45 0.17 3.63
CA LEU A 277 -8.64 -0.04 2.80
C LEU A 277 -9.96 0.17 3.56
N PRO A 278 -10.14 -0.32 4.80
CA PRO A 278 -11.36 -0.04 5.55
C PRO A 278 -11.56 1.45 5.84
N TYR A 279 -10.47 2.20 6.06
CA TYR A 279 -10.56 3.65 6.23
C TYR A 279 -10.96 4.34 4.94
N VAL A 280 -10.35 3.96 3.81
CA VAL A 280 -10.73 4.45 2.48
C VAL A 280 -12.18 4.12 2.19
N TYR A 281 -12.66 2.93 2.56
CA TYR A 281 -14.07 2.56 2.43
C TYR A 281 -14.98 3.47 3.27
N GLN A 282 -14.70 3.64 4.57
CA GLN A 282 -15.49 4.55 5.43
C GLN A 282 -15.55 5.97 4.87
N GLY A 283 -14.42 6.50 4.39
CA GLY A 283 -14.36 7.84 3.83
C GLY A 283 -15.02 7.95 2.46
N ALA A 284 -14.48 7.23 1.48
CA ALA A 284 -14.85 7.40 0.08
C ALA A 284 -16.23 6.82 -0.27
N VAL A 285 -16.67 5.76 0.41
CA VAL A 285 -17.98 5.13 0.17
C VAL A 285 -19.03 5.66 1.14
N SER A 286 -18.79 5.54 2.45
CA SER A 286 -19.83 5.81 3.44
C SER A 286 -20.00 7.30 3.78
N HIS A 287 -18.91 8.07 3.84
CA HIS A 287 -18.95 9.47 4.28
C HIS A 287 -19.09 10.47 3.13
N PHE A 288 -18.20 10.40 2.14
CA PHE A 288 -18.16 11.34 1.01
C PHE A 288 -18.95 10.87 -0.21
N GLY A 289 -19.22 9.57 -0.34
CA GLY A 289 -19.96 9.02 -1.48
C GLY A 289 -19.29 9.23 -2.85
N TRP A 290 -17.95 9.31 -2.90
CA TRP A 290 -17.20 9.44 -4.16
C TRP A 290 -17.37 8.23 -5.08
N LEU A 291 -17.61 7.06 -4.50
CA LEU A 291 -17.91 5.82 -5.23
C LEU A 291 -18.79 4.89 -4.37
N SER A 292 -19.50 3.99 -5.04
CA SER A 292 -20.29 2.95 -4.39
C SER A 292 -19.43 1.82 -3.80
N GLY A 293 -19.99 1.01 -2.90
CA GLY A 293 -19.33 -0.17 -2.36
C GLY A 293 -18.95 -1.18 -3.47
N ALA A 294 -19.81 -1.35 -4.47
CA ALA A 294 -19.53 -2.19 -5.63
C ALA A 294 -18.34 -1.65 -6.47
N GLN A 295 -18.30 -0.34 -6.72
CA GLN A 295 -17.18 0.32 -7.39
C GLN A 295 -15.88 0.18 -6.59
N MET A 296 -15.92 0.22 -5.26
CA MET A 296 -14.74 0.01 -4.43
C MET A 296 -14.17 -1.41 -4.58
N ILE A 297 -15.04 -2.43 -4.68
CA ILE A 297 -14.61 -3.81 -4.96
C ILE A 297 -13.99 -3.93 -6.35
N ASP A 298 -14.62 -3.32 -7.36
CA ASP A 298 -14.09 -3.27 -8.74
C ASP A 298 -12.73 -2.56 -8.79
N GLY A 299 -12.59 -1.43 -8.09
CA GLY A 299 -11.34 -0.69 -7.99
C GLY A 299 -10.23 -1.49 -7.32
N LEU A 300 -10.55 -2.21 -6.24
CA LEU A 300 -9.59 -3.11 -5.61
C LEU A 300 -9.17 -4.23 -6.56
N ALA A 301 -10.11 -4.77 -7.33
CA ALA A 301 -9.77 -5.78 -8.33
C ALA A 301 -8.76 -5.27 -9.35
N LEU A 302 -9.05 -4.11 -9.95
CA LEU A 302 -8.15 -3.50 -10.91
C LEU A 302 -6.79 -3.25 -10.26
N GLY A 303 -6.77 -2.73 -9.04
CA GLY A 303 -5.55 -2.55 -8.24
C GLY A 303 -4.71 -3.82 -8.08
N GLU A 304 -5.33 -4.95 -7.71
CA GLU A 304 -4.66 -6.25 -7.56
C GLU A 304 -4.11 -6.82 -8.88
N THR A 305 -4.69 -6.42 -10.02
CA THR A 305 -4.20 -6.83 -11.35
C THR A 305 -3.09 -5.93 -11.91
N THR A 306 -2.79 -4.81 -11.25
CA THR A 306 -1.73 -3.89 -11.68
C THR A 306 -0.41 -4.14 -10.96
N PRO A 307 0.74 -3.88 -11.61
CA PRO A 307 2.01 -3.86 -10.91
C PRO A 307 2.06 -2.65 -9.97
N GLY A 308 2.81 -2.74 -8.88
CA GLY A 308 3.03 -1.64 -7.94
C GLY A 308 2.30 -1.81 -6.60
N PRO A 309 2.30 -0.78 -5.74
CA PRO A 309 1.73 -0.88 -4.40
C PRO A 309 0.24 -1.19 -4.46
N LEU A 310 -0.24 -2.15 -3.67
CA LEU A 310 -1.67 -2.46 -3.65
C LEU A 310 -2.55 -1.24 -3.25
N ILE A 311 -1.98 -0.31 -2.49
CA ILE A 311 -2.69 0.92 -2.12
C ILE A 311 -3.09 1.77 -3.34
N MET A 312 -2.56 1.48 -4.54
CA MET A 312 -2.92 2.16 -5.79
C MET A 312 -4.41 2.12 -6.13
N VAL A 313 -5.22 1.28 -5.49
CA VAL A 313 -6.69 1.39 -5.54
C VAL A 313 -7.20 2.81 -5.25
N VAL A 314 -6.48 3.61 -4.46
CA VAL A 314 -6.87 5.01 -4.20
C VAL A 314 -6.86 5.88 -5.46
N THR A 315 -6.02 5.57 -6.45
CA THR A 315 -6.03 6.25 -7.75
C THR A 315 -7.35 6.02 -8.46
N PHE A 316 -7.89 4.80 -8.43
CA PHE A 316 -9.22 4.48 -8.94
C PHE A 316 -10.30 5.23 -8.15
N VAL A 317 -10.20 5.27 -6.82
CA VAL A 317 -11.14 6.03 -5.96
C VAL A 317 -11.18 7.51 -6.35
N GLY A 318 -10.02 8.13 -6.53
CA GLY A 318 -9.90 9.51 -7.00
C GLY A 318 -10.47 9.69 -8.41
N PHE A 319 -10.17 8.76 -9.33
CA PHE A 319 -10.67 8.80 -10.70
C PHE A 319 -12.20 8.77 -10.75
N VAL A 320 -12.80 7.79 -10.07
CA VAL A 320 -14.25 7.60 -10.04
C VAL A 320 -14.95 8.77 -9.34
N GLY A 321 -14.39 9.26 -8.23
CA GLY A 321 -14.89 10.45 -7.55
C GLY A 321 -14.83 11.71 -8.42
N GLY A 322 -13.73 11.90 -9.17
CA GLY A 322 -13.60 13.01 -10.10
C GLY A 322 -14.49 12.89 -11.35
N TRP A 323 -14.75 11.66 -11.80
CA TRP A 323 -15.66 11.38 -12.91
C TRP A 323 -17.11 11.71 -12.54
N GLN A 324 -17.53 11.36 -11.32
CA GLN A 324 -18.90 11.53 -10.84
C GLN A 324 -19.17 12.94 -10.26
N SER A 325 -18.13 13.71 -9.95
CA SER A 325 -18.27 15.06 -9.40
C SER A 325 -18.68 16.06 -10.47
N SER A 326 -19.94 16.50 -10.42
CA SER A 326 -20.46 17.59 -11.28
C SER A 326 -19.73 18.91 -11.06
N GLU A 327 -19.39 19.22 -9.81
CA GLU A 327 -18.61 20.40 -9.44
C GLU A 327 -17.21 20.40 -10.06
N LEU A 328 -16.52 19.26 -10.03
CA LEU A 328 -15.20 19.10 -10.66
C LEU A 328 -15.29 19.10 -12.17
N ALA A 329 -16.30 18.45 -12.75
CA ALA A 329 -16.57 18.47 -14.18
C ALA A 329 -16.79 19.90 -14.70
N GLY A 330 -17.38 20.79 -13.89
CA GLY A 330 -17.56 22.21 -14.21
C GLY A 330 -16.26 22.94 -14.56
N LEU A 331 -15.12 22.54 -13.96
CA LEU A 331 -13.81 23.16 -14.22
C LEU A 331 -13.22 22.81 -15.59
N PHE A 332 -13.57 21.64 -16.13
CA PHE A 332 -13.06 21.12 -17.40
C PHE A 332 -14.09 21.21 -18.53
N GLY A 333 -15.29 21.69 -18.22
CA GLY A 333 -16.48 21.62 -19.06
C GLY A 333 -17.22 20.29 -18.88
N ALA A 334 -18.55 20.35 -18.77
CA ALA A 334 -19.40 19.19 -18.51
C ALA A 334 -19.26 18.03 -19.52
N ALA A 335 -18.68 18.29 -20.70
CA ALA A 335 -18.40 17.30 -21.74
C ALA A 335 -17.08 16.52 -21.56
N HIS A 336 -16.23 16.86 -20.57
CA HIS A 336 -14.89 16.27 -20.41
C HIS A 336 -14.66 15.61 -19.04
N PRO A 337 -15.40 14.54 -18.69
CA PRO A 337 -15.27 13.84 -17.41
C PRO A 337 -13.90 13.19 -17.22
N LEU A 338 -13.15 12.94 -18.31
CA LEU A 338 -11.78 12.44 -18.25
C LEU A 338 -10.82 13.44 -17.59
N GLY A 339 -11.01 14.75 -17.80
CA GLY A 339 -10.15 15.79 -17.21
C GLY A 339 -10.31 15.84 -15.70
N SER A 340 -11.56 15.92 -15.23
CA SER A 340 -11.90 15.92 -13.80
C SER A 340 -11.45 14.62 -13.12
N ALA A 341 -11.72 13.47 -13.72
CA ALA A 341 -11.28 12.17 -13.22
C ALA A 341 -9.74 12.06 -13.11
N THR A 342 -9.01 12.49 -14.15
CA THR A 342 -7.55 12.41 -14.17
C THR A 342 -6.94 13.31 -13.11
N VAL A 343 -7.42 14.56 -12.97
CA VAL A 343 -6.89 15.49 -11.96
C VAL A 343 -7.15 14.99 -10.54
N ALA A 344 -8.34 14.47 -10.26
CA ALA A 344 -8.65 13.87 -8.97
C ALA A 344 -7.76 12.65 -8.69
N ALA A 345 -7.58 11.75 -9.66
CA ALA A 345 -6.72 10.57 -9.53
C ALA A 345 -5.25 10.95 -9.25
N LEU A 346 -4.70 11.92 -9.99
CA LEU A 346 -3.35 12.43 -9.77
C LEU A 346 -3.20 13.07 -8.40
N LEU A 347 -4.17 13.88 -7.97
CA LEU A 347 -4.18 14.54 -6.67
C LEU A 347 -4.23 13.52 -5.52
N VAL A 348 -5.13 12.55 -5.61
CA VAL A 348 -5.24 11.47 -4.61
C VAL A 348 -3.94 10.67 -4.52
N THR A 349 -3.36 10.31 -5.66
CA THR A 349 -2.08 9.60 -5.70
C THR A 349 -0.97 10.44 -5.06
N TRP A 350 -0.91 11.74 -5.39
CA TRP A 350 0.07 12.67 -4.83
C TRP A 350 -0.01 12.73 -3.31
N PHE A 351 -1.17 13.02 -2.74
CA PHE A 351 -1.34 13.14 -1.28
C PHE A 351 -1.20 11.80 -0.54
N THR A 352 -1.44 10.67 -1.22
CA THR A 352 -1.22 9.35 -0.63
C THR A 352 0.27 9.02 -0.50
N PHE A 353 1.08 9.32 -1.52
CA PHE A 353 2.48 8.92 -1.54
C PHE A 353 3.46 9.98 -1.02
N LEU A 354 3.10 11.27 -1.06
CA LEU A 354 3.98 12.35 -0.62
C LEU A 354 4.53 12.15 0.80
N PRO A 355 3.72 11.79 1.82
CA PRO A 355 4.25 11.54 3.17
C PRO A 355 5.30 10.43 3.20
N SER A 356 5.15 9.38 2.40
CA SER A 356 6.13 8.28 2.32
C SER A 356 7.49 8.74 1.81
N PHE A 357 7.53 9.60 0.77
CA PHE A 357 8.79 10.20 0.32
C PHE A 357 9.42 11.08 1.41
N LEU A 358 8.60 11.85 2.13
CA LEU A 358 9.09 12.71 3.20
C LEU A 358 9.65 11.91 4.37
N PHE A 359 8.97 10.83 4.81
CA PHE A 359 9.47 9.98 5.88
C PHE A 359 10.82 9.35 5.54
N ILE A 360 11.00 8.91 4.29
CA ILE A 360 12.28 8.35 3.86
C ILE A 360 13.35 9.43 3.74
N LEU A 361 13.10 10.50 2.98
CA LEU A 361 14.13 11.52 2.72
C LEU A 361 14.52 12.33 3.97
N ALA A 362 13.59 12.51 4.91
CA ALA A 362 13.84 13.21 6.17
C ALA A 362 14.41 12.27 7.25
N GLY A 363 13.87 11.05 7.36
CA GLY A 363 14.19 10.16 8.47
C GLY A 363 15.31 9.14 8.19
N ALA A 364 15.54 8.71 6.95
CA ALA A 364 16.63 7.78 6.63
C ALA A 364 18.03 8.28 7.09
N PRO A 365 18.40 9.57 6.92
CA PRO A 365 19.67 10.07 7.45
C PRO A 365 19.79 9.97 8.98
N LEU A 366 18.67 10.09 9.71
CA LEU A 366 18.63 9.99 11.17
C LEU A 366 18.84 8.55 11.63
N VAL A 367 18.21 7.60 10.93
CA VAL A 367 18.32 6.16 11.21
C VAL A 367 19.73 5.65 10.93
N GLU A 368 20.32 6.05 9.79
CA GLU A 368 21.72 5.73 9.46
C GLU A 368 22.72 6.30 10.49
N ALA A 369 22.36 7.39 11.17
CA ALA A 369 23.20 7.98 12.22
C ALA A 369 23.05 7.29 13.60
N THR A 370 21.93 6.61 13.86
CA THR A 370 21.53 6.15 15.20
C THR A 370 21.76 4.66 15.48
N HIS A 371 22.31 3.88 14.54
CA HIS A 371 22.74 2.48 14.74
C HIS A 371 21.77 1.60 15.57
N ASP A 372 20.50 1.50 15.13
CA ASP A 372 19.49 0.49 15.54
C ASP A 372 18.71 0.66 16.87
N ASP A 373 18.76 1.80 17.57
CA ASP A 373 18.06 1.94 18.87
C ASP A 373 16.60 2.44 18.78
N LEU A 374 15.73 1.72 18.05
CA LEU A 374 14.31 2.08 17.87
C LEU A 374 13.35 1.10 18.57
N HIS A 375 12.93 1.45 19.79
CA HIS A 375 11.98 0.70 20.63
C HIS A 375 10.49 1.07 20.42
N PHE A 376 9.96 1.04 19.19
CA PHE A 376 8.53 1.35 18.90
C PHE A 376 7.66 0.15 18.50
N THR A 377 8.10 -1.07 18.79
CA THR A 377 7.46 -2.29 18.28
C THR A 377 6.09 -2.59 18.90
N ALA A 378 5.86 -2.24 20.16
CA ALA A 378 4.65 -2.64 20.87
C ALA A 378 3.35 -1.90 20.45
N PRO A 379 3.34 -0.56 20.31
CA PRO A 379 2.19 0.15 19.74
C PRO A 379 1.85 -0.32 18.33
N LEU A 380 2.87 -0.54 17.49
CA LEU A 380 2.69 -1.05 16.13
C LEU A 380 2.06 -2.44 16.13
N ALA A 381 2.50 -3.35 17.00
CA ALA A 381 1.92 -4.68 17.12
C ALA A 381 0.43 -4.63 17.48
N ALA A 382 0.03 -3.74 18.39
CA ALA A 382 -1.37 -3.54 18.74
C ALA A 382 -2.18 -2.95 17.58
N ILE A 383 -1.63 -1.97 16.85
CA ILE A 383 -2.26 -1.40 15.65
C ILE A 383 -2.45 -2.49 14.59
N THR A 384 -1.42 -3.30 14.30
CA THR A 384 -1.53 -4.41 13.34
C THR A 384 -2.58 -5.43 13.77
N ALA A 385 -2.69 -5.73 15.07
CA ALA A 385 -3.74 -6.61 15.59
C ALA A 385 -5.14 -6.01 15.39
N ALA A 386 -5.34 -4.71 15.69
CA ALA A 386 -6.61 -4.02 15.46
C ALA A 386 -6.99 -4.03 13.98
N VAL A 387 -6.01 -3.82 13.09
CA VAL A 387 -6.17 -3.88 11.63
C VAL A 387 -6.76 -5.23 11.19
N VAL A 388 -6.38 -6.36 11.80
CA VAL A 388 -6.98 -7.67 11.45
C VAL A 388 -8.51 -7.65 11.64
N GLY A 389 -8.99 -7.10 12.76
CA GLY A 389 -10.42 -6.95 13.02
C GLY A 389 -11.10 -5.99 12.06
N VAL A 390 -10.46 -4.87 11.73
CA VAL A 390 -11.00 -3.88 10.80
C VAL A 390 -11.06 -4.42 9.36
N VAL A 391 -10.05 -5.16 8.92
CA VAL A 391 -10.05 -5.81 7.59
C VAL A 391 -11.09 -6.93 7.53
N LEU A 392 -11.33 -7.65 8.64
CA LEU A 392 -12.44 -8.62 8.72
C LEU A 392 -13.80 -7.94 8.51
N ASN A 393 -14.03 -6.78 9.12
CA ASN A 393 -15.24 -5.99 8.85
C ASN A 393 -15.38 -5.66 7.36
N LEU A 394 -14.31 -5.20 6.71
CA LEU A 394 -14.32 -4.93 5.27
C LEU A 394 -14.63 -6.19 4.44
N ALA A 395 -14.07 -7.34 4.81
CA ALA A 395 -14.34 -8.62 4.15
C ALA A 395 -15.84 -8.99 4.24
N LEU A 396 -16.48 -8.77 5.39
CA LEU A 396 -17.92 -9.00 5.56
C LEU A 396 -18.76 -8.03 4.73
N VAL A 397 -18.37 -6.75 4.69
CA VAL A 397 -19.06 -5.74 3.88
C VAL A 397 -18.96 -6.07 2.39
N PHE A 398 -17.80 -6.53 1.91
CA PHE A 398 -17.65 -6.98 0.52
C PHE A 398 -18.44 -8.25 0.25
N GLY A 399 -18.38 -9.23 1.16
CA GLY A 399 -19.19 -10.44 1.09
C GLY A 399 -20.67 -10.13 0.96
N TRP A 400 -21.18 -9.16 1.73
CA TRP A 400 -22.57 -8.70 1.62
C TRP A 400 -22.89 -8.13 0.24
N HIS A 401 -22.07 -7.21 -0.29
CA HIS A 401 -22.29 -6.64 -1.63
C HIS A 401 -22.21 -7.67 -2.77
N VAL A 402 -21.45 -8.75 -2.60
CA VAL A 402 -21.27 -9.80 -3.60
C VAL A 402 -22.37 -10.86 -3.54
N LEU A 403 -22.80 -11.22 -2.33
CA LEU A 403 -23.79 -12.29 -2.10
C LEU A 403 -25.24 -11.78 -2.14
N TRP A 404 -25.45 -10.50 -1.81
CA TRP A 404 -26.74 -9.82 -1.84
C TRP A 404 -26.62 -8.46 -2.54
N PRO A 405 -26.41 -8.43 -3.86
CA PRO A 405 -26.21 -7.18 -4.60
C PRO A 405 -27.42 -6.23 -4.55
N GLN A 406 -28.63 -6.77 -4.33
CA GLN A 406 -29.87 -6.00 -4.15
C GLN A 406 -30.24 -5.80 -2.67
N GLY A 407 -29.31 -6.09 -1.75
CA GLY A 407 -29.54 -6.07 -0.30
C GLY A 407 -30.26 -7.31 0.22
N TRP A 408 -30.53 -7.35 1.52
CA TRP A 408 -31.08 -8.52 2.23
C TRP A 408 -32.46 -8.99 1.74
N GLN A 409 -33.22 -8.10 1.10
CA GLN A 409 -34.52 -8.42 0.52
C GLN A 409 -34.39 -9.05 -0.88
N GLY A 410 -33.22 -8.92 -1.51
CA GLY A 410 -32.93 -9.49 -2.81
C GLY A 410 -32.55 -10.98 -2.76
N PRO A 411 -32.48 -11.63 -3.93
CA PRO A 411 -32.07 -13.03 -4.00
C PRO A 411 -30.60 -13.20 -3.59
N PHE A 412 -30.31 -14.36 -2.99
CA PHE A 412 -28.94 -14.77 -2.71
C PHE A 412 -28.23 -15.20 -4.00
N GLU A 413 -27.09 -14.56 -4.31
CA GLU A 413 -26.27 -14.87 -5.49
C GLU A 413 -25.39 -16.09 -5.26
N TRP A 414 -25.99 -17.28 -5.33
CA TRP A 414 -25.29 -18.55 -5.16
C TRP A 414 -24.08 -18.76 -6.09
N PRO A 415 -24.02 -18.30 -7.36
CA PRO A 415 -22.83 -18.51 -8.17
C PRO A 415 -21.67 -17.64 -7.72
N SER A 416 -21.94 -16.40 -7.30
CA SER A 416 -20.94 -15.54 -6.67
C SER A 416 -20.39 -16.19 -5.40
N ALA A 417 -21.25 -16.86 -4.62
CA ALA A 417 -20.83 -17.63 -3.44
C ALA A 417 -19.88 -18.78 -3.82
N LEU A 418 -20.21 -19.56 -4.87
CA LEU A 418 -19.35 -20.64 -5.35
C LEU A 418 -18.02 -20.12 -5.91
N LEU A 419 -18.02 -19.02 -6.65
CA LEU A 419 -16.81 -18.37 -7.13
C LEU A 419 -15.94 -17.88 -5.98
N ALA A 420 -16.55 -17.26 -4.95
CA ALA A 420 -15.83 -16.78 -3.77
C ALA A 420 -15.21 -17.95 -2.98
N LEU A 421 -15.96 -19.04 -2.80
CA LEU A 421 -15.47 -20.27 -2.16
C LEU A 421 -14.34 -20.91 -2.97
N GLY A 422 -14.50 -21.02 -4.29
CA GLY A 422 -13.48 -21.55 -5.19
C GLY A 422 -12.20 -20.73 -5.16
N ALA A 423 -12.33 -19.40 -5.21
CA ALA A 423 -11.21 -18.47 -5.07
C ALA A 423 -10.53 -18.59 -3.70
N ALA A 424 -11.31 -18.64 -2.61
CA ALA A 424 -10.78 -18.81 -1.26
C ALA A 424 -10.01 -20.13 -1.10
N LEU A 425 -10.53 -21.24 -1.64
CA LEU A 425 -9.83 -22.53 -1.66
C LEU A 425 -8.55 -22.48 -2.48
N ALA A 426 -8.58 -21.86 -3.67
CA ALA A 426 -7.41 -21.68 -4.52
C ALA A 426 -6.30 -20.90 -3.80
N LEU A 427 -6.68 -19.81 -3.11
CA LEU A 427 -5.76 -18.92 -2.40
C LEU A 427 -5.22 -19.50 -1.09
N LEU A 428 -6.10 -20.06 -0.24
CA LEU A 428 -5.74 -20.50 1.11
C LEU A 428 -5.20 -21.93 1.15
N LYS A 429 -5.86 -22.86 0.45
CA LYS A 429 -5.51 -24.29 0.48
C LYS A 429 -4.46 -24.63 -0.57
N PHE A 430 -4.68 -24.20 -1.81
CA PHE A 430 -3.79 -24.53 -2.95
C PHE A 430 -2.67 -23.51 -3.18
N LYS A 431 -2.67 -22.38 -2.43
CA LYS A 431 -1.65 -21.32 -2.50
C LYS A 431 -1.39 -20.81 -3.93
N ARG A 432 -2.45 -20.75 -4.75
CA ARG A 432 -2.39 -20.20 -6.11
C ARG A 432 -2.15 -18.70 -6.10
N GLY A 433 -1.59 -18.18 -7.19
CA GLY A 433 -1.29 -16.75 -7.30
C GLY A 433 -2.55 -15.89 -7.40
N VAL A 434 -2.52 -14.68 -6.83
CA VAL A 434 -3.64 -13.74 -6.88
C VAL A 434 -4.09 -13.47 -8.33
N ILE A 435 -3.13 -13.24 -9.24
CA ILE A 435 -3.40 -13.00 -10.67
C ILE A 435 -4.09 -14.20 -11.33
N GLU A 436 -3.64 -15.42 -11.04
CA GLU A 436 -4.23 -16.65 -11.58
C GLU A 436 -5.71 -16.77 -11.16
N VAL A 437 -5.97 -16.50 -9.88
CA VAL A 437 -7.32 -16.59 -9.32
C VAL A 437 -8.24 -15.50 -9.88
N ILE A 438 -7.75 -14.26 -10.03
CA ILE A 438 -8.52 -13.18 -10.66
C ILE A 438 -8.82 -13.52 -12.12
N ALA A 439 -7.83 -13.97 -12.89
CA ALA A 439 -8.01 -14.30 -14.31
C ALA A 439 -9.00 -15.46 -14.51
N ALA A 440 -8.86 -16.54 -13.74
CA ALA A 440 -9.78 -17.67 -13.80
C ALA A 440 -11.21 -17.25 -13.41
N SER A 441 -11.35 -16.45 -12.35
CA SER A 441 -12.66 -15.98 -11.89
C SER A 441 -13.30 -15.02 -12.89
N ALA A 442 -12.52 -14.15 -13.54
CA ALA A 442 -12.99 -13.27 -14.59
C ALA A 442 -13.59 -14.04 -15.78
N VAL A 443 -12.88 -15.06 -16.26
CA VAL A 443 -13.34 -15.91 -17.38
C VAL A 443 -14.60 -16.67 -16.98
N LEU A 444 -14.62 -17.31 -15.80
CA LEU A 444 -15.80 -18.02 -15.32
C LEU A 444 -16.99 -17.08 -15.13
N GLY A 445 -16.76 -15.88 -14.60
CA GLY A 445 -17.79 -14.85 -14.45
C GLY A 445 -18.35 -14.40 -15.78
N LEU A 446 -17.50 -14.19 -16.79
CA LEU A 446 -17.94 -13.83 -18.13
C LEU A 446 -18.83 -14.92 -18.73
N VAL A 447 -18.43 -16.18 -18.60
CA VAL A 447 -19.25 -17.32 -19.08
C VAL A 447 -20.60 -17.35 -18.34
N ILE A 448 -20.62 -17.24 -17.02
CA ILE A 448 -21.86 -17.24 -16.23
C ILE A 448 -22.76 -16.06 -16.63
N HIS A 449 -22.16 -14.88 -16.84
CA HIS A 449 -22.89 -13.67 -17.21
C HIS A 449 -23.54 -13.81 -18.60
N LEU A 450 -22.79 -14.30 -19.59
CA LEU A 450 -23.30 -14.52 -20.94
C LEU A 450 -24.35 -15.63 -21.04
N LEU A 451 -24.32 -16.62 -20.13
CA LEU A 451 -25.35 -17.67 -20.06
C LEU A 451 -26.66 -17.20 -19.38
N ARG A 452 -26.61 -16.07 -18.66
CA ARG A 452 -27.74 -15.49 -17.92
C ARG A 452 -28.35 -14.25 -18.58
N ALA A 453 -27.55 -13.55 -19.39
CA ALA A 453 -27.97 -12.43 -20.23
C ALA A 453 -28.79 -12.95 -21.42
#